data_AF-A0A832W0U9-F1
#
_entry.id   AF-A0A832W0U9-F1
#
_cell.length_a   1.000
_cell.length_b   1.000
_cell.length_c   1.000
_cell.angle_alpha   90.00
_cell.angle_beta   90.00
_cell.angle_gamma   90.00
#
_symmetry.space_group_name_H-M   'P 1'
#
loop_
_entity.id
_entity.type
_entity.pdbx_description
1 polymer ?
#
loop_
_entity_poly.entity_id
_entity_poly.type
_entity_poly.pdbx_seq_one_letter_code
_entity_poly.pdbx_strand_id
1 'polypeptide(L)'
;DSIESDLNSVSKYLEGFPESPQKGQTISEILEVANKLYRNGISNNNPSEQVIAVNLVDVASNMIDSSDEFDLQKKTELREFFIDLIPLMNQKKEIASVDKIITSIQQELVVNESISTDNEKIYDKIEDLYGQAKIELNNNNYAKADELVTSAYLDNFEFLESDIGKSDHSLLEKMEVNMRDQIREMIQEKKSPQDIIVFIDGSILEDLKKSKQLLSDAEHGSESDKTKPSVNEPVTEQQKLGVRSDIDTIRDKLETMLSQYSDRDYSAAFTSARSAYLDSYEHIEVPLR
;
A
#
# COMPACT_ATOMS: atom_id res chain seq x y z
N ASP A 1 18.50 -17.47 14.72
CA ASP A 1 18.95 -16.17 15.26
C ASP A 1 18.17 -14.94 14.77
N SER A 2 16.91 -15.07 14.28
CA SER A 2 16.09 -13.89 13.87
C SER A 2 15.14 -13.40 14.97
N ILE A 3 14.52 -14.30 15.74
CA ILE A 3 13.43 -13.96 16.68
C ILE A 3 13.94 -13.17 17.89
N GLU A 4 15.11 -13.51 18.41
CA GLU A 4 15.70 -12.80 19.55
C GLU A 4 15.98 -11.33 19.20
N SER A 5 16.44 -11.07 17.96
CA SER A 5 16.61 -9.71 17.46
C SER A 5 15.27 -8.97 17.38
N ASP A 6 14.24 -9.62 16.82
CA ASP A 6 12.91 -9.02 16.69
C ASP A 6 12.31 -8.67 18.07
N LEU A 7 12.44 -9.57 19.06
CA LEU A 7 11.95 -9.34 20.42
C LEU A 7 12.76 -8.27 21.19
N ASN A 8 14.07 -8.18 20.93
CA ASN A 8 14.90 -7.12 21.48
C ASN A 8 14.49 -5.74 20.93
N SER A 9 14.11 -5.65 19.65
CA SER A 9 13.56 -4.43 19.06
C SER A 9 12.23 -4.06 19.74
N VAL A 10 11.33 -5.03 19.92
CA VAL A 10 10.06 -4.80 20.65
C VAL A 10 10.31 -4.27 22.06
N SER A 11 11.26 -4.83 22.82
CA SER A 11 11.58 -4.33 24.17
C SER A 11 11.98 -2.85 24.14
N LYS A 12 12.79 -2.44 23.17
CA LYS A 12 13.20 -1.03 23.01
C LYS A 12 12.02 -0.13 22.66
N TYR A 13 11.13 -0.59 21.77
CA TYR A 13 9.92 0.13 21.41
C TYR A 13 9.01 0.35 22.63
N LEU A 14 8.82 -0.69 23.45
CA LEU A 14 8.01 -0.60 24.65
C LEU A 14 8.62 0.32 25.72
N GLU A 15 9.93 0.28 25.90
CA GLU A 15 10.64 1.17 26.85
C GLU A 15 10.59 2.63 26.41
N GLY A 16 10.71 2.90 25.12
CA GLY A 16 10.71 4.26 24.56
C GLY A 16 9.31 4.85 24.33
N PHE A 17 8.27 4.02 24.28
CA PHE A 17 6.92 4.44 23.88
C PHE A 17 6.33 5.64 24.65
N PRO A 18 6.42 5.72 26.00
CA PRO A 18 5.78 6.82 26.74
C PRO A 18 6.26 8.21 26.29
N GLU A 19 7.53 8.31 25.92
CA GLU A 19 8.22 9.54 25.52
C GLU A 19 8.38 9.65 23.99
N SER A 20 7.88 8.68 23.22
CA SER A 20 8.02 8.67 21.76
C SER A 20 7.16 9.78 21.13
N PRO A 21 7.73 10.60 20.23
CA PRO A 21 6.96 11.57 19.44
C PRO A 21 6.22 10.93 18.26
N GLN A 22 6.44 9.64 18.00
CA GLN A 22 5.88 8.86 16.88
C GLN A 22 5.25 7.58 17.43
N LYS A 23 4.18 7.73 18.23
CA LYS A 23 3.55 6.59 18.91
C LYS A 23 2.84 5.71 17.89
N GLY A 24 2.25 6.30 16.84
CA GLY A 24 1.72 5.56 15.69
C GLY A 24 2.74 4.64 15.04
N GLN A 25 3.91 5.18 14.67
CA GLN A 25 4.99 4.37 14.11
C GLN A 25 5.48 3.26 15.06
N THR A 26 5.65 3.58 16.34
CA THR A 26 6.10 2.60 17.34
C THR A 26 5.13 1.41 17.46
N ILE A 27 3.82 1.70 17.43
CA ILE A 27 2.77 0.67 17.44
C ILE A 27 2.80 -0.15 16.13
N SER A 28 3.03 0.51 14.99
CA SER A 28 3.15 -0.14 13.68
C SER A 28 4.32 -1.14 13.62
N GLU A 29 5.48 -0.78 14.17
CA GLU A 29 6.66 -1.66 14.21
C GLU A 29 6.43 -2.90 15.10
N ILE A 30 5.71 -2.73 16.23
CA ILE A 30 5.32 -3.87 17.08
C ILE A 30 4.37 -4.81 16.33
N LEU A 31 3.42 -4.26 15.57
CA LEU A 31 2.49 -5.04 14.75
C LEU A 31 3.21 -5.79 13.62
N GLU A 32 4.24 -5.20 13.01
CA GLU A 32 5.06 -5.88 11.99
C GLU A 32 5.77 -7.12 12.58
N VAL A 33 6.39 -6.96 13.76
CA VAL A 33 7.01 -8.09 14.47
C VAL A 33 5.97 -9.14 14.86
N ALA A 34 4.81 -8.72 15.36
CA ALA A 34 3.72 -9.62 15.69
C ALA A 34 3.28 -10.43 14.45
N ASN A 35 3.14 -9.78 13.30
CA ASN A 35 2.75 -10.43 12.06
C ASN A 35 3.81 -11.46 11.60
N LYS A 36 5.09 -11.07 11.63
CA LYS A 36 6.21 -11.97 11.30
C LYS A 36 6.21 -13.22 12.18
N LEU A 37 6.01 -13.06 13.50
CA LEU A 37 5.93 -14.17 14.44
C LEU A 37 4.69 -15.04 14.22
N TYR A 38 3.55 -14.44 13.88
CA TYR A 38 2.34 -15.19 13.55
C TYR A 38 2.54 -16.06 12.30
N ARG A 39 3.08 -15.47 11.23
CA ARG A 39 3.39 -16.16 9.96
C ARG A 39 4.34 -17.33 10.16
N ASN A 40 5.42 -17.11 10.92
CA ASN A 40 6.39 -18.16 11.25
C ASN A 40 5.75 -19.23 12.13
N GLY A 41 4.96 -18.81 13.12
CA GLY A 41 4.22 -19.70 14.01
C GLY A 41 3.27 -20.63 13.25
N ILE A 42 2.52 -20.13 12.27
CA ILE A 42 1.62 -20.94 11.43
C ILE A 42 2.43 -21.84 10.48
N SER A 43 3.41 -21.28 9.75
CA SER A 43 4.16 -22.00 8.72
C SER A 43 5.03 -23.13 9.29
N ASN A 44 5.63 -22.90 10.46
CA ASN A 44 6.52 -23.86 11.12
C ASN A 44 5.82 -24.67 12.23
N ASN A 45 4.50 -24.49 12.40
CA ASN A 45 3.71 -25.08 13.49
C ASN A 45 4.34 -24.85 14.87
N ASN A 46 4.79 -23.62 15.14
CA ASN A 46 5.39 -23.21 16.42
C ASN A 46 4.35 -22.45 17.28
N PRO A 47 3.73 -23.11 18.28
CA PRO A 47 2.69 -22.48 19.09
C PRO A 47 3.20 -21.34 19.96
N SER A 48 4.48 -21.35 20.34
CA SER A 48 5.06 -20.30 21.17
C SER A 48 5.12 -18.96 20.43
N GLU A 49 5.54 -18.98 19.17
CA GLU A 49 5.56 -17.77 18.33
C GLU A 49 4.14 -17.25 18.04
N GLN A 50 3.17 -18.14 17.89
CA GLN A 50 1.75 -17.76 17.74
C GLN A 50 1.24 -17.04 18.99
N VAL A 51 1.53 -17.57 20.18
CA VAL A 51 1.11 -16.95 21.45
C VAL A 51 1.80 -15.60 21.64
N ILE A 52 3.09 -15.50 21.34
CA ILE A 52 3.82 -14.23 21.42
C ILE A 52 3.20 -13.21 20.46
N ALA A 53 2.91 -13.60 19.21
CA ALA A 53 2.28 -12.72 18.24
C ALA A 53 0.94 -12.15 18.74
N VAL A 54 0.06 -12.99 19.28
CA VAL A 54 -1.23 -12.55 19.84
C VAL A 54 -1.02 -11.57 21.00
N ASN A 55 -0.08 -11.86 21.89
CA ASN A 55 0.23 -10.96 23.02
C ASN A 55 0.77 -9.61 22.54
N LEU A 56 1.60 -9.59 21.49
CA LEU A 56 2.11 -8.33 20.93
C LEU A 56 1.00 -7.50 20.29
N VAL A 57 0.02 -8.13 19.63
CA VAL A 57 -1.16 -7.43 19.11
C VAL A 57 -2.02 -6.85 20.25
N ASP A 58 -2.19 -7.59 21.35
CA ASP A 58 -2.90 -7.09 22.53
C ASP A 58 -2.15 -5.90 23.18
N VAL A 59 -0.83 -5.96 23.24
CA VAL A 59 0.02 -4.84 23.68
C VAL A 59 -0.16 -3.62 22.79
N ALA A 60 -0.10 -3.78 21.46
CA ALA A 60 -0.34 -2.70 20.50
C ALA A 60 -1.73 -2.07 20.68
N SER A 61 -2.77 -2.88 20.89
CA SER A 61 -4.12 -2.38 21.19
C SER A 61 -4.17 -1.53 22.47
N ASN A 62 -3.51 -1.96 23.54
CA ASN A 62 -3.45 -1.22 24.80
C ASN A 62 -2.61 0.07 24.67
N MET A 63 -1.61 0.08 23.79
CA MET A 63 -0.80 1.27 23.51
C MET A 63 -1.61 2.36 22.81
N ILE A 64 -2.52 2.00 21.90
CA ILE A 64 -3.46 2.95 21.28
C ILE A 64 -4.33 3.63 22.35
N ASP A 65 -4.79 2.86 23.33
CA ASP A 65 -5.63 3.37 24.40
C ASP A 65 -4.92 4.37 25.31
N SER A 66 -3.67 4.06 25.63
CA SER A 66 -2.82 4.89 26.50
C SER A 66 -2.15 6.05 25.78
N SER A 67 -2.09 6.04 24.45
CA SER A 67 -1.55 7.13 23.64
C SER A 67 -2.40 8.39 23.74
N ASP A 68 -1.75 9.55 23.88
CA ASP A 68 -2.36 10.88 23.79
C ASP A 68 -2.35 11.44 22.36
N GLU A 69 -1.69 10.75 21.41
CA GLU A 69 -1.61 11.13 20.00
C GLU A 69 -2.95 10.98 19.27
N PHE A 70 -3.79 10.03 19.71
CA PHE A 70 -5.05 9.70 19.05
C PHE A 70 -6.25 10.28 19.80
N ASP A 71 -7.17 10.90 19.06
CA ASP A 71 -8.45 11.30 19.63
C ASP A 71 -9.39 10.09 19.87
N LEU A 72 -10.53 10.36 20.53
CA LEU A 72 -11.48 9.31 20.88
C LEU A 72 -12.08 8.59 19.67
N GLN A 73 -12.30 9.32 18.57
CA GLN A 73 -12.87 8.74 17.35
C GLN A 73 -11.86 7.76 16.75
N LYS A 74 -10.61 8.20 16.55
CA LYS A 74 -9.55 7.39 15.98
C LYS A 74 -9.23 6.15 16.81
N LYS A 75 -9.20 6.29 18.15
CA LYS A 75 -9.06 5.15 19.06
C LYS A 75 -10.19 4.13 18.87
N THR A 76 -11.41 4.59 18.63
CA THR A 76 -12.57 3.71 18.43
C THR A 76 -12.45 2.97 17.09
N GLU A 77 -12.12 3.68 16.01
CA GLU A 77 -11.91 3.10 14.68
C GLU A 77 -10.79 2.04 14.71
N LEU A 78 -9.64 2.37 15.30
CA LEU A 78 -8.52 1.44 15.43
C LEU A 78 -8.93 0.20 16.24
N ARG A 79 -9.65 0.37 17.35
CA ARG A 79 -10.11 -0.75 18.19
C ARG A 79 -10.99 -1.74 17.44
N GLU A 80 -11.82 -1.29 16.52
CA GLU A 80 -12.68 -2.20 15.74
C GLU A 80 -11.84 -3.22 14.97
N PHE A 81 -10.71 -2.80 14.39
CA PHE A 81 -9.78 -3.73 13.74
C PHE A 81 -9.16 -4.74 14.72
N PHE A 82 -8.78 -4.33 15.93
CA PHE A 82 -8.22 -5.25 16.93
C PHE A 82 -9.23 -6.27 17.45
N ILE A 83 -10.50 -5.86 17.59
CA ILE A 83 -11.61 -6.74 17.97
C ILE A 83 -11.76 -7.89 16.96
N ASP A 84 -11.53 -7.63 15.67
CA ASP A 84 -11.57 -8.65 14.63
C ASP A 84 -10.26 -9.45 14.52
N LEU A 85 -9.11 -8.79 14.66
CA LEU A 85 -7.79 -9.39 14.50
C LEU A 85 -7.48 -10.46 15.56
N ILE A 86 -7.70 -10.14 16.84
CA ILE A 86 -7.32 -11.02 17.96
C ILE A 86 -8.03 -12.39 17.89
N PRO A 87 -9.35 -12.48 17.65
CA PRO A 87 -10.03 -13.75 17.44
C PRO A 87 -9.50 -14.54 16.24
N LEU A 88 -9.19 -13.89 15.11
CA LEU A 88 -8.66 -14.55 13.92
C LEU A 88 -7.31 -15.21 14.21
N MET A 89 -6.42 -14.49 14.89
CA MET A 89 -5.11 -15.00 15.27
C MET A 89 -5.24 -16.18 16.25
N ASN A 90 -6.09 -16.05 17.28
CA ASN A 90 -6.35 -17.11 18.25
C ASN A 90 -6.96 -18.38 17.62
N GLN A 91 -7.79 -18.22 16.59
CA GLN A 91 -8.40 -19.32 15.84
C GLN A 91 -7.47 -19.91 14.76
N LYS A 92 -6.23 -19.41 14.64
CA LYS A 92 -5.25 -19.85 13.62
C LYS A 92 -5.81 -19.77 12.20
N LYS A 93 -6.54 -18.68 11.91
CA LYS A 93 -7.11 -18.42 10.59
C LYS A 93 -6.02 -18.12 9.57
N GLU A 94 -6.41 -18.05 8.31
CA GLU A 94 -5.48 -17.91 7.19
C GLU A 94 -4.60 -16.66 7.33
N ILE A 95 -3.30 -16.83 7.09
CA ILE A 95 -2.27 -15.77 7.18
C ILE A 95 -2.70 -14.51 6.41
N ALA A 96 -3.28 -14.66 5.22
CA ALA A 96 -3.74 -13.54 4.40
C ALA A 96 -4.80 -12.66 5.07
N SER A 97 -5.70 -13.25 5.88
CA SER A 97 -6.72 -12.49 6.61
C SER A 97 -6.11 -11.65 7.73
N VAL A 98 -5.10 -12.21 8.41
CA VAL A 98 -4.35 -11.53 9.48
C VAL A 98 -3.47 -10.42 8.91
N ASP A 99 -2.74 -10.71 7.83
CA ASP A 99 -1.93 -9.73 7.09
C ASP A 99 -2.76 -8.50 6.72
N LYS A 100 -3.95 -8.72 6.14
CA LYS A 100 -4.84 -7.64 5.70
C LYS A 100 -5.23 -6.70 6.84
N ILE A 101 -5.69 -7.24 7.97
CA ILE A 101 -6.15 -6.40 9.09
C ILE A 101 -4.97 -5.67 9.72
N ILE A 102 -3.82 -6.32 9.88
CA ILE A 102 -2.61 -5.67 10.38
C ILE A 102 -2.21 -4.51 9.47
N THR A 103 -2.20 -4.71 8.15
CA THR A 103 -1.90 -3.63 7.19
C THR A 103 -2.90 -2.48 7.30
N SER A 104 -4.21 -2.76 7.43
CA SER A 104 -5.21 -1.70 7.63
C SER A 104 -4.97 -0.91 8.92
N ILE A 105 -4.65 -1.58 10.02
CA ILE A 105 -4.30 -0.89 11.28
C ILE A 105 -3.06 -0.01 11.08
N GLN A 106 -2.02 -0.54 10.44
CA GLN A 106 -0.77 0.20 10.20
C GLN A 106 -1.01 1.43 9.30
N GLN A 107 -1.86 1.32 8.29
CA GLN A 107 -2.28 2.46 7.46
C GLN A 107 -2.98 3.53 8.31
N GLU A 108 -3.97 3.12 9.11
CA GLU A 108 -4.71 4.04 9.96
C GLU A 108 -3.83 4.75 11.00
N LEU A 109 -2.80 4.07 11.54
CA LEU A 109 -1.84 4.65 12.48
C LEU A 109 -0.93 5.70 11.83
N VAL A 110 -0.66 5.57 10.53
CA VAL A 110 0.27 6.43 9.79
C VAL A 110 -0.40 7.69 9.23
N VAL A 111 -1.71 7.63 8.94
CA VAL A 111 -2.46 8.73 8.29
C VAL A 111 -2.54 10.04 9.10
N ASN A 112 -2.13 10.07 10.37
CA ASN A 112 -2.15 11.28 11.21
C ASN A 112 -0.77 11.78 11.71
N GLU A 113 0.33 11.13 11.32
CA GLU A 113 1.66 11.73 11.49
C GLU A 113 1.88 12.70 10.32
N SER A 114 2.06 13.98 10.63
CA SER A 114 2.44 15.02 9.68
C SER A 114 3.54 14.56 8.71
N ILE A 115 3.18 14.33 7.43
CA ILE A 115 4.01 14.47 6.21
C ILE A 115 5.43 13.85 6.31
N SER A 116 5.60 12.76 7.05
CA SER A 116 6.90 12.07 7.12
C SER A 116 6.73 10.59 7.49
N THR A 117 5.84 9.88 6.79
CA THR A 117 6.33 8.60 6.27
C THR A 117 7.52 8.95 5.43
N ASP A 118 8.71 8.65 5.95
CA ASP A 118 9.98 8.83 5.29
C ASP A 118 9.81 8.47 3.81
N ASN A 119 9.62 9.48 2.95
CA ASN A 119 9.28 9.27 1.54
C ASN A 119 10.32 8.34 0.91
N GLU A 120 11.55 8.41 1.43
CA GLU A 120 12.63 7.46 1.20
C GLU A 120 12.22 5.99 1.36
N LYS A 121 11.58 5.58 2.45
CA LYS A 121 11.10 4.20 2.66
C LYS A 121 10.06 3.78 1.62
N ILE A 122 9.18 4.70 1.21
CA ILE A 122 8.17 4.41 0.17
C ILE A 122 8.87 4.25 -1.18
N TYR A 123 9.79 5.15 -1.54
CA TYR A 123 10.62 5.00 -2.75
C TYR A 123 11.40 3.69 -2.74
N ASP A 124 12.06 3.35 -1.63
CA ASP A 124 12.84 2.13 -1.49
C ASP A 124 11.94 0.89 -1.66
N LYS A 125 10.70 0.95 -1.15
CA LYS A 125 9.73 -0.14 -1.32
C LYS A 125 9.28 -0.29 -2.77
N ILE A 126 9.03 0.80 -3.47
CA ILE A 126 8.68 0.82 -4.89
C ILE A 126 9.85 0.25 -5.72
N GLU A 127 11.07 0.68 -5.45
CA GLU A 127 12.28 0.20 -6.14
C GLU A 127 12.50 -1.31 -5.91
N ASP A 128 12.30 -1.81 -4.70
CA ASP A 128 12.35 -3.25 -4.37
C ASP A 128 11.30 -4.04 -5.17
N LEU A 129 10.06 -3.57 -5.23
CA LEU A 129 8.99 -4.22 -5.97
C LEU A 129 9.29 -4.27 -7.48
N TYR A 130 9.81 -3.20 -8.08
CA TYR A 130 10.26 -3.23 -9.48
C TYR A 130 11.48 -4.13 -9.67
N GLY A 131 12.41 -4.18 -8.70
CA GLY A 131 13.53 -5.12 -8.69
C GLY A 131 13.05 -6.58 -8.75
N GLN A 132 12.07 -6.93 -7.92
CA GLN A 132 11.45 -8.25 -7.92
C GLN A 132 10.67 -8.51 -9.23
N ALA A 133 9.93 -7.52 -9.75
CA ALA A 133 9.20 -7.67 -11.01
C ALA A 133 10.16 -8.01 -12.17
N LYS A 134 11.33 -7.37 -12.23
CA LYS A 134 12.38 -7.70 -13.22
C LYS A 134 12.89 -9.14 -13.08
N ILE A 135 13.02 -9.66 -11.87
CA ILE A 135 13.41 -11.06 -11.63
C ILE A 135 12.32 -12.01 -12.16
N GLU A 136 11.06 -11.75 -11.84
CA GLU A 136 9.92 -12.56 -12.28
C GLU A 136 9.74 -12.53 -13.82
N LEU A 137 9.96 -11.38 -14.45
CA LEU A 137 9.97 -11.24 -15.91
C LEU A 137 11.04 -12.13 -16.57
N ASN A 138 12.25 -12.16 -16.02
CA ASN A 138 13.31 -13.04 -16.51
C ASN A 138 12.97 -14.54 -16.32
N ASN A 139 12.17 -14.85 -15.30
CA ASN A 139 11.63 -16.19 -15.06
C ASN A 139 10.39 -16.50 -15.91
N ASN A 140 9.97 -15.59 -16.81
CA ASN A 140 8.73 -15.66 -17.59
C ASN A 140 7.46 -15.74 -16.74
N ASN A 141 7.52 -15.28 -15.49
CA ASN A 141 6.40 -15.25 -14.56
C ASN A 141 5.65 -13.90 -14.64
N TYR A 142 4.98 -13.67 -15.77
CA TYR A 142 4.24 -12.43 -16.04
C TYR A 142 3.12 -12.18 -15.03
N ALA A 143 2.49 -13.23 -14.49
CA ALA A 143 1.43 -13.07 -13.49
C ALA A 143 1.98 -12.46 -12.20
N LYS A 144 3.14 -12.94 -11.71
CA LYS A 144 3.76 -12.38 -10.52
C LYS A 144 4.36 -10.99 -10.78
N ALA A 145 4.90 -10.76 -11.98
CA ALA A 145 5.34 -9.43 -12.38
C ALA A 145 4.19 -8.41 -12.36
N ASP A 146 3.01 -8.76 -12.88
CA ASP A 146 1.81 -7.91 -12.85
C ASP A 146 1.38 -7.57 -11.41
N GLU A 147 1.39 -8.56 -10.51
CA GLU A 147 1.09 -8.37 -9.09
C GLU A 147 2.06 -7.39 -8.43
N LEU A 148 3.37 -7.55 -8.69
CA LEU A 148 4.42 -6.72 -8.10
C LEU A 148 4.35 -5.26 -8.58
N VAL A 149 4.18 -5.02 -9.89
CA VAL A 149 4.06 -3.64 -10.40
C VAL A 149 2.74 -2.98 -9.96
N THR A 150 1.68 -3.77 -9.87
CA THR A 150 0.39 -3.32 -9.32
C THR A 150 0.53 -2.89 -7.86
N SER A 151 1.25 -3.65 -7.04
CA SER A 151 1.58 -3.27 -5.66
C SER A 151 2.51 -2.07 -5.55
N ALA A 152 3.45 -1.91 -6.48
CA ALA A 152 4.30 -0.74 -6.52
C ALA A 152 3.48 0.55 -6.73
N TYR A 153 2.39 0.47 -7.50
CA TYR A 153 1.47 1.59 -7.69
C TYR A 153 0.48 1.74 -6.51
N LEU A 154 -0.48 0.81 -6.38
CA LEU A 154 -1.61 0.93 -5.45
C LEU A 154 -1.22 0.99 -3.98
N ASP A 155 -0.24 0.17 -3.59
CA ASP A 155 0.08 0.01 -2.17
C ASP A 155 1.19 0.98 -1.73
N ASN A 156 1.78 1.76 -2.65
CA ASN A 156 2.95 2.59 -2.36
C ASN A 156 2.96 3.94 -3.10
N PHE A 157 2.89 3.97 -4.43
CA PHE A 157 3.04 5.22 -5.18
C PHE A 157 1.93 6.24 -4.91
N GLU A 158 0.68 5.79 -4.68
CA GLU A 158 -0.45 6.68 -4.36
C GLU A 158 -0.17 7.59 -3.15
N PHE A 159 0.64 7.13 -2.19
CA PHE A 159 1.03 7.92 -1.03
C PHE A 159 1.96 9.10 -1.38
N LEU A 160 2.64 9.05 -2.53
CA LEU A 160 3.55 10.10 -2.99
C LEU A 160 2.85 11.12 -3.90
N GLU A 161 1.69 10.80 -4.46
CA GLU A 161 1.06 11.59 -5.53
C GLU A 161 0.78 13.04 -5.10
N SER A 162 0.25 13.23 -3.89
CA SER A 162 -0.02 14.57 -3.35
C SER A 162 1.25 15.43 -3.28
N ASP A 163 2.36 14.89 -2.79
CA ASP A 163 3.58 15.65 -2.58
C ASP A 163 4.33 15.88 -3.89
N ILE A 164 4.38 14.89 -4.77
CA ILE A 164 4.90 15.05 -6.12
C ILE A 164 4.06 16.08 -6.89
N GLY A 165 2.73 16.02 -6.80
CA GLY A 165 1.81 16.91 -7.51
C GLY A 165 1.94 18.38 -7.10
N LYS A 166 2.24 18.66 -5.83
CA LYS A 166 2.58 20.02 -5.35
C LYS A 166 3.87 20.55 -5.97
N SER A 167 4.84 19.68 -6.21
CA SER A 167 6.17 20.05 -6.71
C SER A 167 6.27 20.08 -8.24
N ASP A 168 5.76 19.06 -8.93
CA ASP A 168 5.81 18.89 -10.39
C ASP A 168 4.62 18.03 -10.88
N HIS A 169 3.48 18.68 -11.16
CA HIS A 169 2.26 18.01 -11.61
C HIS A 169 2.42 17.26 -12.95
N SER A 170 3.19 17.80 -13.90
CA SER A 170 3.42 17.12 -15.19
C SER A 170 4.29 15.87 -15.02
N LEU A 171 5.20 15.85 -14.04
CA LEU A 171 5.91 14.63 -13.67
C LEU A 171 4.96 13.60 -13.05
N LEU A 172 4.07 14.02 -12.15
CA LEU A 172 3.06 13.14 -11.54
C LEU A 172 2.22 12.45 -12.62
N GLU A 173 1.58 13.21 -13.53
CA GLU A 173 0.73 12.64 -14.58
C GLU A 173 1.48 11.61 -15.45
N LYS A 174 2.74 11.91 -15.79
CA LYS A 174 3.61 10.99 -16.54
C LYS A 174 3.87 9.71 -15.75
N MET A 175 4.15 9.83 -14.45
CA MET A 175 4.41 8.68 -13.58
C MET A 175 3.17 7.83 -13.37
N GLU A 176 2.00 8.43 -13.14
CA GLU A 176 0.71 7.74 -13.07
C GLU A 176 0.48 6.89 -14.33
N VAL A 177 0.60 7.50 -15.52
CA VAL A 177 0.44 6.76 -16.79
C VAL A 177 1.44 5.61 -16.93
N ASN A 178 2.71 5.83 -16.59
CA ASN A 178 3.74 4.82 -16.76
C ASN A 178 3.62 3.66 -15.76
N MET A 179 3.35 3.97 -14.49
CA MET A 179 3.31 3.02 -13.38
C MET A 179 1.96 2.31 -13.25
N ARG A 180 0.87 2.93 -13.71
CA ARG A 180 -0.48 2.36 -13.68
C ARG A 180 -0.82 1.61 -14.97
N ASP A 181 -0.65 2.27 -16.12
CA ASP A 181 -1.23 1.81 -17.38
C ASP A 181 -0.19 1.12 -18.25
N GLN A 182 0.87 1.83 -18.62
CA GLN A 182 1.81 1.36 -19.64
C GLN A 182 2.53 0.08 -19.20
N ILE A 183 3.02 0.02 -17.95
CA ILE A 183 3.72 -1.17 -17.48
C ILE A 183 2.81 -2.40 -17.46
N ARG A 184 1.56 -2.25 -17.04
CA ARG A 184 0.57 -3.34 -16.99
C ARG A 184 0.17 -3.77 -18.39
N GLU A 185 -0.06 -2.84 -19.32
CA GLU A 185 -0.30 -3.15 -20.73
C GLU A 185 0.86 -3.99 -21.30
N MET A 186 2.11 -3.57 -21.11
CA MET A 186 3.27 -4.31 -21.61
C MET A 186 3.36 -5.74 -21.05
N ILE A 187 3.03 -5.93 -19.76
CA ILE A 187 3.04 -7.24 -19.10
C ILE A 187 1.88 -8.12 -19.58
N GLN A 188 0.68 -7.56 -19.68
CA GLN A 188 -0.53 -8.28 -20.11
C GLN A 188 -0.46 -8.69 -21.59
N GLU A 189 0.12 -7.85 -22.44
CA GLU A 189 0.43 -8.17 -23.84
C GLU A 189 1.61 -9.14 -24.00
N LYS A 190 2.27 -9.50 -22.89
CA LYS A 190 3.46 -10.36 -22.86
C LYS A 190 4.56 -9.89 -23.82
N LYS A 191 4.85 -8.58 -23.80
CA LYS A 191 6.04 -8.04 -24.49
C LYS A 191 7.30 -8.74 -23.97
N SER A 192 8.38 -8.64 -24.74
CA SER A 192 9.62 -9.34 -24.37
C SER A 192 10.10 -8.88 -22.98
N PRO A 193 10.63 -9.76 -22.11
CA PRO A 193 11.11 -9.36 -20.79
C PRO A 193 12.12 -8.21 -20.87
N GLN A 194 12.95 -8.21 -21.91
CA GLN A 194 13.93 -7.16 -22.15
C GLN A 194 13.28 -5.79 -22.41
N ASP A 195 12.23 -5.73 -23.23
CA ASP A 195 11.54 -4.46 -23.52
C ASP A 195 10.88 -3.90 -22.25
N ILE A 196 10.28 -4.76 -21.44
CA ILE A 196 9.63 -4.38 -20.19
C ILE A 196 10.69 -3.89 -19.17
N ILE A 197 11.81 -4.59 -19.04
CA ILE A 197 12.92 -4.18 -18.16
C ILE A 197 13.49 -2.83 -18.59
N VAL A 198 13.66 -2.60 -19.89
CA VAL A 198 14.13 -1.31 -20.43
C VAL A 198 13.15 -0.19 -20.10
N PHE A 199 11.84 -0.44 -20.17
CA PHE A 199 10.83 0.54 -19.79
C PHE A 199 10.87 0.85 -18.29
N ILE A 200 10.98 -0.17 -17.43
CA ILE A 200 11.15 0.00 -15.98
C ILE A 200 12.38 0.85 -15.68
N ASP A 201 13.54 0.48 -16.22
CA ASP A 201 14.81 1.15 -15.90
C ASP A 201 14.89 2.56 -16.49
N GLY A 202 14.46 2.75 -17.75
CA GLY A 202 14.65 4.00 -18.48
C GLY A 202 13.52 5.01 -18.35
N SER A 203 12.35 4.61 -17.85
CA SER A 203 11.20 5.51 -17.66
C SER A 203 10.80 5.59 -16.20
N ILE A 204 10.37 4.46 -15.61
CA ILE A 204 9.79 4.47 -14.26
C ILE A 204 10.82 4.82 -13.19
N LEU A 205 11.94 4.10 -13.14
CA LEU A 205 12.95 4.31 -12.10
C LEU A 205 13.67 5.67 -12.23
N GLU A 206 13.87 6.17 -13.45
CA GLU A 206 14.42 7.51 -13.65
C GLU A 206 13.43 8.62 -13.21
N ASP A 207 12.14 8.47 -13.49
CA ASP A 207 11.13 9.43 -13.01
C ASP A 207 10.98 9.37 -11.48
N LEU A 208 11.02 8.17 -10.87
CA LEU A 208 11.04 7.99 -9.40
C LEU A 208 12.24 8.71 -8.79
N LYS A 209 13.45 8.52 -9.34
CA LYS A 209 14.64 9.22 -8.89
C LYS A 209 14.51 10.74 -9.00
N LYS A 210 13.94 11.24 -10.10
CA LYS A 210 13.68 12.68 -10.28
C LYS A 210 12.70 13.19 -9.20
N SER A 211 11.61 12.46 -8.96
CA SER A 211 10.62 12.84 -7.94
C SER A 211 11.19 12.81 -6.52
N LYS A 212 12.00 11.80 -6.17
CA LYS A 212 12.71 11.71 -4.88
C LYS A 212 13.60 12.93 -4.65
N GLN A 213 14.39 13.33 -5.66
CA GLN A 213 15.23 14.53 -5.59
C GLN A 213 14.40 15.81 -5.38
N LEU A 214 13.29 15.97 -6.11
CA LEU A 214 12.42 17.14 -5.98
C LEU A 214 11.83 17.27 -4.57
N LEU A 215 11.44 16.16 -3.95
CA LEU A 215 10.88 16.17 -2.60
C LEU A 215 11.96 16.46 -1.55
N SER A 216 13.15 15.88 -1.67
CA SER A 216 14.29 16.19 -0.79
C SER A 216 14.74 17.66 -0.87
N ASP A 217 14.68 18.25 -2.07
CA ASP A 217 15.03 19.68 -2.26
C ASP A 217 13.94 20.62 -1.70
N ALA A 218 12.67 20.20 -1.74
CA ALA A 218 11.53 20.96 -1.22
C ALA A 218 11.48 21.03 0.31
N GLU A 219 11.99 20.01 1.03
CA GLU A 219 12.12 20.01 2.49
C GLU A 219 13.03 21.12 3.05
N HIS A 220 13.84 21.76 2.19
CA HIS A 220 14.71 22.89 2.53
C HIS A 220 14.18 24.27 2.12
N GLY A 221 13.00 24.36 1.51
CA GLY A 221 12.39 25.60 1.04
C GLY A 221 10.98 25.83 1.58
N SER A 222 10.81 26.79 2.49
CA SER A 222 9.48 27.21 2.95
C SER A 222 8.64 27.85 1.83
N GLU A 223 7.40 27.36 1.73
CA GLU A 223 6.17 27.94 1.16
C GLU A 223 6.27 28.88 -0.05
N SER A 224 5.53 28.54 -1.12
CA SER A 224 4.68 29.54 -1.77
C SER A 224 3.39 28.96 -2.35
N ASP A 225 2.38 29.81 -2.24
CA ASP A 225 0.95 29.66 -2.42
C ASP A 225 0.50 29.81 -3.91
N LYS A 226 -0.73 29.32 -4.17
CA LYS A 226 -1.64 29.56 -5.33
C LYS A 226 -1.32 28.80 -6.62
N THR A 227 -2.26 28.19 -7.35
CA THR A 227 -3.65 28.58 -7.59
C THR A 227 -4.39 27.39 -8.24
N LYS A 228 -5.58 27.02 -7.75
CA LYS A 228 -6.47 26.08 -8.46
C LYS A 228 -7.07 26.75 -9.70
N PRO A 229 -6.94 26.20 -10.92
CA PRO A 229 -7.86 26.53 -11.99
C PRO A 229 -9.16 25.74 -11.78
N SER A 230 -10.22 26.44 -11.38
CA SER A 230 -11.58 25.93 -11.55
C SER A 230 -11.98 26.16 -13.00
N VAL A 231 -12.04 25.09 -13.79
CA VAL A 231 -12.64 25.11 -15.13
C VAL A 231 -13.93 24.31 -15.08
N ASN A 232 -15.05 25.01 -14.94
CA ASN A 232 -16.37 24.46 -15.22
C ASN A 232 -16.58 24.45 -16.74
N GLU A 233 -15.97 23.48 -17.43
CA GLU A 233 -16.35 23.14 -18.80
C GLU A 233 -17.54 22.17 -18.79
N PRO A 234 -18.56 22.36 -19.65
CA PRO A 234 -19.68 21.43 -19.74
C PRO A 234 -19.19 20.07 -20.24
N VAL A 235 -19.36 19.04 -19.42
CA VAL A 235 -19.00 17.65 -19.74
C VAL A 235 -19.61 17.22 -21.07
N THR A 236 -18.76 16.88 -22.03
CA THR A 236 -19.18 16.42 -23.36
C THR A 236 -19.83 15.04 -23.29
N GLU A 237 -20.72 14.71 -24.23
CA GLU A 237 -21.34 13.37 -24.28
C GLU A 237 -20.30 12.25 -24.48
N GLN A 238 -19.17 12.54 -25.11
CA GLN A 238 -18.06 11.59 -25.26
C GLN A 238 -17.39 11.27 -23.91
N GLN A 239 -17.16 12.27 -23.06
CA GLN A 239 -16.63 12.07 -21.71
C GLN A 239 -17.62 11.27 -20.83
N LYS A 240 -18.92 11.54 -20.95
CA LYS A 240 -19.96 10.75 -20.24
C LYS A 240 -20.02 9.30 -20.71
N LEU A 241 -19.80 9.04 -22.00
CA LEU A 241 -19.75 7.68 -22.54
C LEU A 241 -18.53 6.91 -22.02
N GLY A 242 -17.36 7.56 -21.92
CA GLY A 242 -16.16 6.98 -21.29
C GLY A 242 -16.45 6.54 -19.85
N VAL A 243 -16.91 7.47 -19.01
CA VAL A 243 -17.24 7.18 -17.60
C VAL A 243 -18.29 6.07 -17.46
N ARG A 244 -19.28 6.00 -18.35
CA ARG A 244 -20.27 4.90 -18.35
C ARG A 244 -19.63 3.56 -18.67
N SER A 245 -18.73 3.52 -19.66
CA SER A 245 -17.98 2.32 -20.02
C SER A 245 -17.10 1.84 -18.86
N ASP A 246 -16.45 2.77 -18.16
CA ASP A 246 -15.63 2.45 -16.98
C ASP A 246 -16.51 1.89 -15.85
N ILE A 247 -17.67 2.51 -15.57
CA ILE A 247 -18.63 2.01 -14.56
C ILE A 247 -19.14 0.60 -14.91
N ASP A 248 -19.42 0.32 -16.17
CA ASP A 248 -19.85 -1.01 -16.59
C ASP A 248 -18.71 -2.04 -16.42
N THR A 249 -17.47 -1.65 -16.75
CA THR A 249 -16.29 -2.49 -16.54
C THR A 249 -16.04 -2.78 -15.04
N ILE A 250 -16.22 -1.77 -14.17
CA ILE A 250 -16.16 -1.94 -12.71
C ILE A 250 -17.20 -2.97 -12.27
N ARG A 251 -18.44 -2.83 -12.73
CA ARG A 251 -19.53 -3.75 -12.36
C ARG A 251 -19.19 -5.18 -12.74
N ASP A 252 -18.79 -5.42 -13.99
CA ASP A 252 -18.46 -6.76 -14.50
C ASP A 252 -17.31 -7.40 -13.71
N LYS A 253 -16.29 -6.62 -13.35
CA LYS A 253 -15.16 -7.10 -12.55
C LYS A 253 -15.53 -7.37 -11.10
N LEU A 254 -16.39 -6.55 -10.51
CA LEU A 254 -16.90 -6.80 -9.16
C LEU A 254 -17.83 -8.02 -9.12
N GLU A 255 -18.64 -8.26 -10.16
CA GLU A 255 -19.42 -9.49 -10.29
C GLU A 255 -18.52 -10.72 -10.42
N THR A 256 -17.45 -10.62 -11.22
CA THR A 256 -16.43 -11.67 -11.34
C THR A 256 -15.75 -11.95 -9.99
N MET A 257 -15.36 -10.89 -9.28
CA MET A 257 -14.78 -10.98 -7.94
C MET A 257 -15.72 -11.67 -6.95
N LEU A 258 -17.01 -11.31 -6.94
CA LEU A 258 -18.01 -11.92 -6.06
C LEU A 258 -18.20 -13.41 -6.36
N SER A 259 -18.15 -13.80 -7.63
CA SER A 259 -18.20 -15.21 -8.04
C SER A 259 -16.97 -15.96 -7.50
N GLN A 260 -15.77 -15.45 -7.74
CA GLN A 260 -14.51 -16.06 -7.28
C GLN A 260 -14.45 -16.17 -5.75
N TYR A 261 -14.92 -15.14 -5.05
CA TYR A 261 -15.01 -15.15 -3.59
C TYR A 261 -15.98 -16.22 -3.08
N SER A 262 -17.14 -16.38 -3.74
CA SER A 262 -18.11 -17.43 -3.42
C SER A 262 -17.54 -18.84 -3.62
N ASP A 263 -16.66 -18.99 -4.60
CA ASP A 263 -15.92 -20.22 -4.87
C ASP A 263 -14.70 -20.43 -3.95
N ARG A 264 -14.48 -19.50 -3.00
CA ARG A 264 -13.34 -19.43 -2.08
C ARG A 264 -11.98 -19.28 -2.76
N ASP A 265 -11.97 -18.81 -4.00
CA ASP A 265 -10.75 -18.39 -4.70
C ASP A 265 -10.45 -16.92 -4.36
N TYR A 266 -9.97 -16.72 -3.13
CA TYR A 266 -9.71 -15.37 -2.60
C TYR A 266 -8.57 -14.66 -3.33
N SER A 267 -7.60 -15.41 -3.87
CA SER A 267 -6.51 -14.83 -4.65
C SER A 267 -7.04 -14.24 -5.96
N ALA A 268 -7.86 -15.00 -6.69
CA ALA A 268 -8.45 -14.50 -7.93
C ALA A 268 -9.43 -13.34 -7.66
N ALA A 269 -10.23 -13.45 -6.60
CA ALA A 269 -11.13 -12.38 -6.17
C ALA A 269 -10.36 -11.07 -5.88
N PHE A 270 -9.23 -11.16 -5.18
CA PHE A 270 -8.36 -10.01 -4.89
C PHE A 270 -7.78 -9.38 -6.17
N THR A 271 -7.30 -10.19 -7.11
CA THR A 271 -6.81 -9.72 -8.41
C THR A 271 -7.91 -9.00 -9.20
N SER A 272 -9.12 -9.55 -9.22
CA SER A 272 -10.27 -8.93 -9.89
C SER A 272 -10.65 -7.59 -9.27
N ALA A 273 -10.60 -7.47 -7.93
CA ALA A 273 -10.85 -6.20 -7.24
C ALA A 273 -9.81 -5.12 -7.61
N ARG A 274 -8.52 -5.45 -7.60
CA ARG A 274 -7.45 -4.51 -7.98
C ARG A 274 -7.55 -4.09 -9.45
N SER A 275 -7.94 -5.02 -10.32
CA SER A 275 -8.17 -4.73 -11.74
C SER A 275 -9.40 -3.85 -11.97
N ALA A 276 -10.44 -3.96 -11.13
CA ALA A 276 -11.60 -3.05 -11.19
C ALA A 276 -11.19 -1.62 -10.82
N TYR A 277 -10.30 -1.48 -9.86
CA TYR A 277 -9.77 -0.18 -9.46
C TYR A 277 -8.90 0.43 -10.56
N LEU A 278 -7.84 -0.27 -10.98
CA LEU A 278 -6.85 0.25 -11.91
C LEU A 278 -7.37 0.50 -13.32
N ASP A 279 -8.11 -0.46 -13.87
CA ASP A 279 -8.48 -0.39 -15.29
C ASP A 279 -9.70 0.52 -15.51
N SER A 280 -10.30 1.08 -14.46
CA SER A 280 -11.59 1.78 -14.58
C SER A 280 -11.81 2.87 -13.55
N TYR A 281 -11.73 2.59 -12.25
CA TYR A 281 -11.99 3.61 -11.23
C TYR A 281 -10.96 4.75 -11.29
N GLU A 282 -9.69 4.43 -11.47
CA GLU A 282 -8.61 5.41 -11.66
C GLU A 282 -8.81 6.30 -12.90
N HIS A 283 -9.37 5.76 -13.99
CA HIS A 283 -9.74 6.54 -15.18
C HIS A 283 -10.89 7.53 -14.92
N ILE A 284 -11.68 7.30 -13.87
CA ILE A 284 -12.73 8.21 -13.41
C ILE A 284 -12.16 9.21 -12.40
N GLU A 285 -11.29 8.77 -11.49
CA GLU A 285 -10.78 9.60 -10.40
C GLU A 285 -9.77 10.64 -10.87
N VAL A 286 -8.74 10.26 -11.64
CA VAL A 286 -7.66 11.17 -12.02
C VAL A 286 -8.15 12.46 -12.68
N PRO A 287 -9.11 12.44 -13.64
CA PRO A 287 -9.65 13.66 -14.23
C PRO A 287 -10.40 14.60 -13.25
N LEU A 288 -10.70 14.15 -12.03
CA LEU A 288 -11.44 14.91 -11.02
C LEU A 288 -10.54 15.55 -9.94
N ARG A 289 -9.24 15.23 -9.92
CA ARG A 289 -8.27 15.70 -8.89
C ARG A 289 -7.90 17.18 -9.06
#